data_AF-C9ZSQ8-F1
#
_entry.id   AF-C9ZSQ8-F1
#
_cell.length_a   1.000
_cell.length_b   1.000
_cell.length_c   1.000
_cell.angle_alpha   90.00
_cell.angle_beta   90.00
_cell.angle_gamma   90.00
#
_symmetry.space_group_name_H-M   'P 1'
#
loop_
_entity.id
_entity.type
_entity.pdbx_description
1 polymer ?
#
loop_
_entity_poly.entity_id
_entity_poly.type
_entity_poly.pdbx_seq_one_letter_code
_entity_poly.pdbx_strand_id
1 'polypeptide(L)'
;MLFRSVLCKNYQRGGWSPGSKHQKHMTLNPTLYLYRFPGPHGPGPYTMKYWWTLGCFPTGMEVPFRLHEFLSTYQQEHVPVEVEEWLRCYIKDPLSELVNASNDFFKAVEVYPEVESARGYKTLQPSIAPLLVPMKKFEEQLGVKISPVGLRSVLSNPVLKDRFLDDLFDYKSYVEKGGSTPHRRLARSRFEGSLSVLGECEKCLPEQHQVEISESLGTFIGATVSPAETTADDERSLILLLTTISEGCINAGNYSDAASVLADALMFCHDPDSQATTHANISFASLLNADFKGAEYNGREAALLQPQVKPTSTACARGYVGWAAAAAYQDDFEKAEAIVKDGLTLYVGNEHLEKLANKLQALREEQPSVYKQVPRSLRESRSHLPSQQSRGLLSGSGKGFSNEFDWVEFKNKLYPSKMDPRNNEMGSVFRRVGDLGSFISTSRSMERL
;
A
#
# COMPACT_ATOMS: atom_id res chain seq x y z
N MET A 1 42.68 -46.86 -66.56
CA MET A 1 42.76 -45.68 -65.68
C MET A 1 41.37 -45.04 -65.63
N LEU A 2 40.64 -45.22 -64.53
CA LEU A 2 39.33 -44.56 -64.33
C LEU A 2 39.57 -43.23 -63.60
N PHE A 3 39.40 -42.12 -64.30
CA PHE A 3 39.30 -40.79 -63.70
C PHE A 3 38.00 -40.75 -62.87
N ARG A 4 38.13 -40.80 -61.53
CA ARG A 4 37.01 -40.49 -60.63
C ARG A 4 36.72 -38.99 -60.72
N SER A 5 35.55 -38.63 -61.27
CA SER A 5 35.04 -37.26 -61.16
C SER A 5 34.73 -36.97 -59.69
N VAL A 6 35.50 -36.06 -59.09
CA VAL A 6 35.23 -35.57 -57.73
C VAL A 6 34.08 -34.57 -57.85
N LEU A 7 32.86 -35.03 -57.58
CA LEU A 7 31.69 -34.18 -57.38
C LEU A 7 31.91 -33.33 -56.12
N CYS A 8 32.48 -32.13 -56.27
CA CYS A 8 32.50 -31.12 -55.21
C CYS A 8 31.09 -30.60 -54.96
N LYS A 9 30.37 -31.24 -54.04
CA LYS A 9 29.09 -30.72 -53.54
C LYS A 9 29.39 -29.60 -52.55
N ASN A 10 28.86 -28.41 -52.83
CA ASN A 10 28.96 -27.24 -51.95
C ASN A 10 28.11 -27.45 -50.67
N TYR A 11 28.61 -28.25 -49.75
CA TYR A 11 28.10 -28.39 -48.39
C TYR A 11 28.77 -27.34 -47.47
N GLN A 12 28.15 -27.05 -46.32
CA GLN A 12 28.65 -26.08 -45.33
C GLN A 12 28.66 -24.61 -45.83
N ARG A 13 27.55 -23.89 -45.62
CA ARG A 13 27.33 -22.52 -46.16
C ARG A 13 27.68 -21.37 -45.19
N GLY A 14 28.41 -21.67 -44.12
CA GLY A 14 28.83 -20.69 -43.13
C GLY A 14 29.74 -21.32 -42.07
N GLY A 15 29.81 -20.71 -40.88
CA GLY A 15 30.65 -21.16 -39.78
C GLY A 15 30.33 -22.59 -39.29
N TRP A 16 31.34 -23.27 -38.75
CA TRP A 16 31.27 -24.68 -38.35
C TRP A 16 30.61 -24.90 -36.99
N SER A 17 30.75 -23.93 -36.08
CA SER A 17 30.21 -24.01 -34.71
C SER A 17 28.68 -24.14 -34.70
N PRO A 18 28.06 -24.84 -33.73
CA PRO A 18 26.60 -24.99 -33.65
C PRO A 18 25.86 -23.64 -33.62
N GLY A 19 26.45 -22.60 -33.00
CA GLY A 19 25.90 -21.24 -32.95
C GLY A 19 25.93 -20.44 -34.26
N SER A 20 26.57 -20.95 -35.32
CA SER A 20 26.61 -20.29 -36.63
C SER A 20 25.28 -20.38 -37.37
N LYS A 21 24.74 -19.24 -37.82
CA LYS A 21 23.44 -19.12 -38.51
C LYS A 21 23.54 -19.32 -40.03
N HIS A 22 23.83 -20.54 -40.48
CA HIS A 22 23.73 -20.96 -41.88
C HIS A 22 23.42 -22.47 -41.99
N GLN A 23 22.97 -22.94 -43.15
CA GLN A 23 22.71 -24.35 -43.39
C GLN A 23 23.99 -25.19 -43.30
N LYS A 24 23.91 -26.29 -42.54
CA LYS A 24 24.95 -27.31 -42.35
C LYS A 24 24.41 -28.67 -42.78
N HIS A 25 25.27 -29.67 -42.96
CA HIS A 25 24.89 -31.01 -43.40
C HIS A 25 25.54 -32.08 -42.53
N MET A 26 24.77 -33.07 -42.06
CA MET A 26 25.25 -34.08 -41.09
C MET A 26 26.42 -34.94 -41.59
N THR A 27 26.53 -35.14 -42.91
CA THR A 27 27.66 -35.89 -43.49
C THR A 27 28.97 -35.11 -43.52
N LEU A 28 28.93 -33.77 -43.39
CA LEU A 28 30.12 -32.91 -43.43
C LEU A 28 30.42 -32.27 -42.07
N ASN A 29 29.38 -31.94 -41.30
CA ASN A 29 29.50 -31.30 -40.00
C ASN A 29 28.45 -31.89 -39.03
N PRO A 30 28.69 -33.11 -38.51
CA PRO A 30 27.78 -33.76 -37.57
C PRO A 30 27.83 -33.07 -36.20
N THR A 31 26.67 -32.66 -35.69
CA THR A 31 26.52 -32.07 -34.35
C THR A 31 25.62 -32.93 -33.49
N LEU A 32 25.94 -33.06 -32.20
CA LEU A 32 25.02 -33.64 -31.21
C LEU A 32 23.73 -32.79 -31.07
N TYR A 33 22.67 -33.38 -30.53
CA TYR A 33 21.38 -32.69 -30.39
C TYR A 33 21.45 -31.60 -29.31
N LEU A 34 21.53 -30.35 -29.75
CA LEU A 34 21.51 -29.18 -28.89
C LEU A 34 20.15 -28.47 -29.03
N TYR A 35 19.20 -28.77 -28.14
CA TYR A 35 17.83 -28.22 -28.21
C TYR A 35 17.82 -26.69 -28.17
N ARG A 36 18.44 -26.11 -27.13
CA ARG A 36 18.58 -24.66 -26.94
C ARG A 36 19.74 -24.38 -26.00
N PHE A 37 20.72 -23.62 -26.47
CA PHE A 37 21.93 -23.24 -25.73
C PHE A 37 22.10 -21.71 -25.81
N PRO A 38 22.84 -21.09 -24.87
CA PRO A 38 23.09 -19.63 -24.88
C PRO A 38 23.80 -19.19 -26.17
N GLY A 39 23.47 -17.98 -26.63
CA GLY A 39 24.10 -17.38 -27.81
C GLY A 39 25.50 -16.82 -27.51
N PRO A 40 26.19 -16.27 -28.53
CA PRO A 40 27.56 -15.78 -28.38
C PRO A 40 27.72 -14.59 -27.42
N HIS A 41 26.64 -13.86 -27.14
CA HIS A 41 26.65 -12.70 -26.24
C HIS A 41 26.30 -13.06 -24.79
N GLY A 42 25.71 -14.23 -24.55
CA GLY A 42 25.32 -14.68 -23.22
C GLY A 42 23.96 -15.40 -23.17
N PRO A 43 23.55 -15.83 -21.96
CA PRO A 43 22.27 -16.49 -21.72
C PRO A 43 21.08 -15.54 -21.90
N GLY A 44 20.20 -15.85 -22.86
CA GLY A 44 18.96 -15.10 -23.08
C GLY A 44 17.82 -15.52 -22.14
N PRO A 45 16.68 -14.80 -22.14
CA PRO A 45 15.56 -15.11 -21.25
C PRO A 45 15.01 -16.54 -21.45
N TYR A 46 15.06 -17.06 -22.68
CA TYR A 46 14.60 -18.40 -23.01
C TYR A 46 15.46 -19.54 -22.46
N THR A 47 16.75 -19.31 -22.20
CA THR A 47 17.63 -20.25 -21.50
C THR A 47 17.57 -20.02 -19.99
N MET A 48 17.43 -18.76 -19.55
CA MET A 48 17.26 -18.42 -18.13
C MET A 48 15.96 -18.96 -17.55
N LYS A 49 14.88 -19.08 -18.32
CA LYS A 49 13.67 -19.80 -17.88
C LYS A 49 14.02 -21.18 -17.33
N TYR A 50 14.81 -21.96 -18.08
CA TYR A 50 15.22 -23.31 -17.65
C TYR A 50 16.20 -23.26 -16.49
N TRP A 51 17.13 -22.30 -16.47
CA TRP A 51 18.02 -22.10 -15.33
C TRP A 51 17.25 -21.98 -14.01
N TRP A 52 16.21 -21.14 -13.99
CA TRP A 52 15.42 -20.88 -12.80
C TRP A 52 14.37 -21.96 -12.48
N THR A 53 13.86 -22.68 -13.48
CA THR A 53 12.81 -23.71 -13.25
C THR A 53 13.34 -25.14 -13.19
N LEU A 54 14.27 -25.50 -14.09
CA LEU A 54 14.87 -26.83 -14.19
C LEU A 54 16.17 -26.94 -13.37
N GLY A 55 16.86 -25.82 -13.14
CA GLY A 55 18.15 -25.76 -12.42
C GLY A 55 19.38 -25.79 -13.32
N CYS A 56 19.22 -26.00 -14.64
CA CYS A 56 20.28 -25.99 -15.65
C CYS A 56 19.72 -25.63 -17.03
N PHE A 57 20.59 -25.46 -18.03
CA PHE A 57 20.14 -25.25 -19.40
C PHE A 57 19.61 -26.54 -20.05
N PRO A 58 18.66 -26.43 -21.00
CA PRO A 58 17.90 -27.59 -21.47
C PRO A 58 18.68 -28.52 -22.40
N THR A 59 19.97 -28.26 -22.66
CA THR A 59 20.83 -29.24 -23.34
C THR A 59 21.40 -30.27 -22.37
N GLY A 60 21.49 -29.95 -21.08
CA GLY A 60 22.14 -30.80 -20.06
C GLY A 60 23.67 -30.86 -20.17
N MET A 61 24.27 -30.20 -21.15
CA MET A 61 25.72 -30.18 -21.35
C MET A 61 26.40 -29.09 -20.51
N GLU A 62 25.67 -28.03 -20.16
CA GLU A 62 26.19 -26.95 -19.32
C GLU A 62 26.11 -27.31 -17.83
N VAL A 63 27.24 -27.18 -17.13
CA VAL A 63 27.34 -27.43 -15.69
C VAL A 63 26.73 -26.24 -14.92
N PRO A 64 25.80 -26.47 -13.98
CA PRO A 64 25.15 -25.39 -13.24
C PRO A 64 26.12 -24.74 -12.23
N PHE A 65 26.79 -23.68 -12.66
CA PHE A 65 27.67 -22.88 -11.82
C PHE A 65 26.92 -21.72 -11.15
N ARG A 66 26.29 -22.00 -10.00
CA ARG A 66 25.49 -21.03 -9.20
C ARG A 66 26.28 -20.36 -8.07
N LEU A 67 27.61 -20.36 -8.16
CA LEU A 67 28.48 -19.88 -7.09
C LEU A 67 28.17 -18.42 -6.75
N HIS A 68 28.03 -17.53 -7.74
CA HIS A 68 27.73 -16.11 -7.48
C HIS A 68 26.40 -15.89 -6.75
N GLU A 69 25.36 -16.65 -7.10
CA GLU A 69 24.06 -16.57 -6.42
C GLU A 69 24.21 -17.02 -4.96
N PHE A 70 24.88 -18.15 -4.73
CA PHE A 70 25.18 -18.66 -3.38
C PHE A 70 25.97 -17.64 -2.54
N LEU A 71 27.02 -17.01 -3.09
CA LEU A 71 27.77 -15.97 -2.38
C LEU A 71 26.94 -14.71 -2.11
N SER A 72 26.00 -14.37 -2.99
CA SER A 72 25.17 -13.17 -2.86
C SER A 72 23.99 -13.35 -1.90
N THR A 73 23.52 -14.58 -1.68
CA THR A 73 22.39 -14.88 -0.79
C THR A 73 22.86 -15.65 0.44
N TYR A 74 23.16 -16.94 0.30
CA TYR A 74 23.43 -17.85 1.42
C TYR A 74 24.62 -17.40 2.26
N GLN A 75 25.70 -16.93 1.63
CA GLN A 75 26.85 -16.42 2.38
C GLN A 75 26.55 -15.09 3.08
N GLN A 76 25.69 -14.22 2.51
CA GLN A 76 25.35 -12.93 3.11
C GLN A 76 24.34 -13.07 4.25
N GLU A 77 23.38 -13.98 4.11
CA GLU A 77 22.34 -14.20 5.13
C GLU A 77 22.82 -15.09 6.28
N HIS A 78 23.89 -15.87 6.08
CA HIS A 78 24.46 -16.70 7.14
C HIS A 78 25.11 -15.82 8.20
N VAL A 79 24.48 -15.79 9.37
CA VAL A 79 25.01 -15.18 10.59
C VAL A 79 25.18 -16.30 11.62
N PRO A 80 26.38 -16.49 12.21
CA PRO A 80 26.57 -17.48 13.27
C PRO A 80 25.65 -17.21 14.46
N VAL A 81 25.15 -18.27 15.09
CA VAL A 81 24.21 -18.15 16.23
C VAL A 81 24.77 -17.31 17.37
N GLU A 82 26.04 -17.53 17.70
CA GLU A 82 26.78 -16.76 18.73
C GLU A 82 26.92 -15.28 18.39
N VAL A 83 26.79 -14.91 17.11
CA VAL A 83 26.79 -13.50 16.68
C VAL A 83 25.37 -12.97 16.71
N GLU A 84 24.40 -13.68 16.15
CA GLU A 84 23.02 -13.19 16.05
C GLU A 84 22.34 -12.97 17.41
N GLU A 85 22.70 -13.78 18.42
CA GLU A 85 22.21 -13.60 19.79
C GLU A 85 22.61 -12.22 20.31
N TRP A 86 23.85 -11.80 20.05
CA TRP A 86 24.38 -10.52 20.48
C TRP A 86 24.05 -9.37 19.54
N LEU A 87 23.83 -9.61 18.24
CA LEU A 87 23.50 -8.55 17.26
C LEU A 87 22.30 -7.72 17.72
N ARG A 88 21.28 -8.37 18.28
CA ARG A 88 20.05 -7.73 18.75
C ARG A 88 20.28 -6.84 19.99
N CYS A 89 21.34 -7.08 20.76
CA CYS A 89 21.71 -6.27 21.92
C CYS A 89 22.39 -4.94 21.54
N TYR A 90 22.85 -4.79 20.28
CA TYR A 90 23.51 -3.58 19.78
C TYR A 90 22.64 -2.79 18.80
N ILE A 91 21.33 -3.04 18.78
CA ILE A 91 20.38 -2.20 18.05
C ILE A 91 20.51 -0.77 18.61
N LYS A 92 20.53 0.21 17.70
CA LYS A 92 20.64 1.63 18.07
C LYS A 92 19.44 2.05 18.92
N ASP A 93 19.67 3.02 19.81
CA ASP A 93 18.60 3.56 20.64
C ASP A 93 17.55 4.22 19.74
N PRO A 94 16.29 3.75 19.75
CA PRO A 94 15.23 4.23 18.86
C PRO A 94 14.92 5.71 19.07
N LEU A 95 15.12 6.26 20.27
CA LEU A 95 14.90 7.70 20.50
C LEU A 95 15.97 8.52 19.79
N SER A 96 17.24 8.12 19.91
CA SER A 96 18.35 8.81 19.27
C SER A 96 18.26 8.77 17.73
N GLU A 97 17.87 7.63 17.16
CA GLU A 97 17.68 7.47 15.72
C GLU A 97 16.50 8.31 15.22
N LEU A 98 15.40 8.37 15.97
CA LEU A 98 14.25 9.20 15.63
C LEU A 98 14.59 10.71 15.65
N VAL A 99 15.34 11.17 16.66
CA VAL A 99 15.81 12.56 16.75
C VAL A 99 16.73 12.90 15.58
N ASN A 100 17.68 12.02 15.25
CA ASN A 100 18.60 12.21 14.13
C ASN A 100 17.84 12.25 12.78
N ALA A 101 16.91 11.31 12.57
CA ALA A 101 16.10 11.26 11.36
C ALA A 101 15.21 12.50 11.21
N SER A 102 14.62 12.99 12.31
CA SER A 102 13.81 14.21 12.32
C SER A 102 14.65 15.44 11.99
N ASN A 103 15.86 15.55 12.53
CA ASN A 103 16.80 16.63 12.24
C ASN A 103 17.26 16.62 10.77
N ASP A 104 17.70 15.46 10.27
CA ASP A 104 18.12 15.28 8.88
C ASP A 104 16.99 15.65 7.90
N PHE A 105 15.77 15.19 8.19
CA PHE A 105 14.61 15.45 7.35
C PHE A 105 14.18 16.92 7.39
N PHE A 106 14.11 17.53 8.57
CA PHE A 106 13.80 18.95 8.71
C PHE A 106 14.81 19.81 7.95
N LYS A 107 16.11 19.55 8.11
CA LYS A 107 17.17 20.29 7.40
C LYS A 107 17.07 20.14 5.89
N ALA A 108 16.78 18.94 5.40
CA ALA A 108 16.60 18.70 3.98
C ALA A 108 15.35 19.42 3.41
N VAL A 109 14.29 19.57 4.21
CA VAL A 109 13.06 20.27 3.81
C VAL A 109 13.25 21.79 3.85
N GLU A 110 13.94 22.29 4.87
CA GLU A 110 14.27 23.71 5.04
C GLU A 110 15.11 24.25 3.87
N VAL A 111 16.13 23.48 3.44
CA VAL A 111 17.00 23.88 2.32
C VAL A 111 16.38 23.65 0.94
N TYR A 112 15.16 23.11 0.86
CA TYR A 112 14.49 22.89 -0.42
C TYR A 112 14.08 24.22 -1.05
N PRO A 113 14.49 24.50 -2.31
CA PRO A 113 14.30 25.82 -2.91
C PRO A 113 12.82 26.12 -3.18
N GLU A 114 12.42 27.37 -3.00
CA GLU A 114 11.12 27.87 -3.41
C GLU A 114 10.94 27.77 -4.93
N VAL A 115 9.72 27.45 -5.36
CA VAL A 115 9.39 27.35 -6.78
C VAL A 115 9.11 28.74 -7.33
N GLU A 116 9.91 29.18 -8.30
CA GLU A 116 9.68 30.44 -9.01
C GLU A 116 8.42 30.38 -9.89
N SER A 117 7.50 31.33 -9.69
CA SER A 117 6.27 31.42 -10.48
C SER A 117 6.51 32.15 -11.79
N ALA A 118 6.62 31.40 -12.88
CA ALA A 118 6.73 31.97 -14.22
C ALA A 118 5.36 32.46 -14.73
N ARG A 119 5.37 33.52 -15.56
CA ARG A 119 4.16 34.02 -16.24
C ARG A 119 3.99 33.33 -17.59
N GLY A 120 2.82 32.75 -17.83
CA GLY A 120 2.42 32.17 -19.13
C GLY A 120 2.71 30.68 -19.31
N TYR A 121 3.45 30.03 -18.41
CA TYR A 121 3.65 28.58 -18.38
C TYR A 121 3.83 28.08 -16.95
N LYS A 122 3.65 26.77 -16.72
CA LYS A 122 3.90 26.14 -15.42
C LYS A 122 5.38 25.77 -15.30
N THR A 123 6.08 26.35 -14.32
CA THR A 123 7.47 26.01 -14.00
C THR A 123 7.56 24.56 -13.52
N LEU A 124 8.57 23.82 -13.98
CA LEU A 124 8.87 22.49 -13.44
C LEU A 124 9.41 22.67 -12.02
N GLN A 125 8.73 22.04 -11.05
CA GLN A 125 9.20 22.05 -9.67
C GLN A 125 10.52 21.28 -9.54
N PRO A 126 11.39 21.63 -8.57
CA PRO A 126 12.61 20.89 -8.30
C PRO A 126 12.32 19.40 -7.96
N SER A 127 13.30 18.54 -8.17
CA SER A 127 13.18 17.12 -7.77
C SER A 127 13.46 16.96 -6.28
N ILE A 128 12.64 16.16 -5.59
CA ILE A 128 12.82 15.80 -4.18
C ILE A 128 13.86 14.67 -3.95
N ALA A 129 14.76 14.41 -4.92
CA ALA A 129 15.77 13.36 -4.82
C ALA A 129 16.58 13.36 -3.50
N PRO A 130 17.08 14.52 -2.98
CA PRO A 130 17.81 14.53 -1.72
C PRO A 130 16.94 14.31 -0.48
N LEU A 131 15.61 14.44 -0.60
CA LEU A 131 14.65 14.25 0.49
C LEU A 131 14.22 12.79 0.69
N LEU A 132 14.38 11.94 -0.34
CA LEU A 132 13.88 10.55 -0.28
C LEU A 132 14.58 9.73 0.81
N VAL A 133 15.89 9.93 1.02
CA VAL A 133 16.66 9.17 2.03
C VAL A 133 16.34 9.64 3.45
N PRO A 134 16.36 10.95 3.78
CA PRO A 134 15.93 11.43 5.09
C PRO A 134 14.47 11.08 5.41
N MET A 135 13.56 11.23 4.43
CA MET A 135 12.16 10.84 4.58
C MET A 135 12.04 9.34 4.89
N LYS A 136 12.73 8.47 4.14
CA LYS A 136 12.69 7.02 4.37
C LYS A 136 13.19 6.64 5.77
N LYS A 137 14.26 7.28 6.28
CA LYS A 137 14.71 7.06 7.66
C LYS A 137 13.65 7.47 8.68
N PHE A 138 13.00 8.62 8.47
CA PHE A 138 11.91 9.09 9.33
C PHE A 138 10.72 8.11 9.32
N GLU A 139 10.32 7.62 8.14
CA GLU A 139 9.26 6.62 7.97
C GLU A 139 9.59 5.31 8.70
N GLU A 140 10.81 4.79 8.55
CA GLU A 140 11.26 3.55 9.18
C GLU A 140 11.31 3.66 10.71
N GLN A 141 11.73 4.80 11.25
CA GLN A 141 11.81 5.00 12.71
C GLN A 141 10.44 5.21 13.34
N LEU A 142 9.49 5.82 12.63
CA LEU A 142 8.18 6.16 13.16
C LEU A 142 7.09 5.12 12.85
N GLY A 143 7.33 4.25 11.86
CA GLY A 143 6.37 3.25 11.41
C GLY A 143 5.22 3.82 10.56
N VAL A 144 5.42 4.99 9.94
CA VAL A 144 4.43 5.67 9.09
C VAL A 144 5.01 5.92 7.72
N LYS A 145 4.24 5.67 6.66
CA LYS A 145 4.70 5.94 5.28
C LYS A 145 4.24 7.31 4.81
N ILE A 146 5.15 8.12 4.29
CA ILE A 146 4.87 9.43 3.71
C ILE A 146 4.83 9.29 2.18
N SER A 147 3.84 9.90 1.53
CA SER A 147 3.81 9.89 0.07
C SER A 147 4.80 10.90 -0.49
N PRO A 148 5.75 10.49 -1.37
CA PRO A 148 6.67 11.43 -2.02
C PRO A 148 5.93 12.44 -2.91
N VAL A 149 4.79 12.04 -3.49
CA VAL A 149 3.95 12.94 -4.31
C VAL A 149 3.30 14.00 -3.42
N GLY A 150 2.81 13.60 -2.24
CA GLY A 150 2.28 14.52 -1.23
C GLY A 150 3.33 15.51 -0.76
N LEU A 151 4.51 15.03 -0.37
CA LEU A 151 5.62 15.87 0.07
C LEU A 151 6.01 16.88 -1.02
N ARG A 152 6.19 16.45 -2.27
CA ARG A 152 6.51 17.36 -3.37
C ARG A 152 5.45 18.45 -3.55
N SER A 153 4.17 18.10 -3.45
CA SER A 153 3.07 19.07 -3.56
C SER A 153 3.02 20.03 -2.38
N VAL A 154 3.27 19.56 -1.15
CA VAL A 154 3.41 20.40 0.04
C VAL A 154 4.54 21.41 -0.16
N LEU A 155 5.73 20.97 -0.57
CA LEU A 155 6.88 21.85 -0.81
C LEU A 155 6.64 22.89 -1.92
N SER A 156 5.78 22.56 -2.88
CA SER A 156 5.42 23.47 -3.97
C SER A 156 4.39 24.52 -3.58
N ASN A 157 3.63 24.30 -2.50
CA ASN A 157 2.64 25.23 -1.99
C ASN A 157 3.22 25.98 -0.78
N PRO A 158 3.41 27.31 -0.85
CA PRO A 158 4.09 28.05 0.20
C PRO A 158 3.41 27.93 1.56
N VAL A 159 2.06 27.89 1.60
CA VAL A 159 1.30 27.79 2.85
C VAL A 159 1.40 26.40 3.47
N LEU A 160 1.38 25.35 2.64
CA LEU A 160 1.54 23.98 3.14
C LEU A 160 2.99 23.71 3.56
N LYS A 161 3.97 24.26 2.84
CA LYS A 161 5.39 24.18 3.20
C LYS A 161 5.64 24.81 4.58
N ASP A 162 5.07 25.98 4.83
CA ASP A 162 5.17 26.70 6.11
C ASP A 162 4.56 25.89 7.26
N ARG A 163 3.30 25.44 7.11
CA ARG A 163 2.63 24.55 8.08
C ARG A 163 3.45 23.30 8.38
N PHE A 164 3.96 22.65 7.33
CA PHE A 164 4.74 21.43 7.48
C PHE A 164 6.07 21.66 8.21
N LEU A 165 6.74 22.79 7.94
CA LEU A 165 7.98 23.17 8.64
C LEU A 165 7.71 23.47 10.12
N ASP A 166 6.67 24.23 10.42
CA ASP A 166 6.26 24.55 11.78
C ASP A 166 5.91 23.27 12.57
N ASP A 167 5.04 22.42 12.01
CA ASP A 167 4.61 21.17 12.66
C ASP A 167 5.79 20.20 12.88
N LEU A 168 6.71 20.10 11.91
CA LEU A 168 7.89 19.25 12.02
C LEU A 168 8.92 19.81 13.03
N PHE A 169 9.04 21.13 13.13
CA PHE A 169 9.87 21.78 14.14
C PHE A 169 9.33 21.56 15.56
N ASP A 170 8.02 21.71 15.74
CA ASP A 170 7.33 21.44 16.99
C ASP A 170 7.47 19.97 17.39
N TYR A 171 7.18 19.04 16.46
CA TYR A 171 7.35 17.60 16.68
C TYR A 171 8.76 17.28 17.17
N LYS A 172 9.77 17.78 16.46
CA LYS A 172 11.17 17.58 16.81
C LYS A 172 11.50 18.10 18.20
N SER A 173 11.09 19.33 18.51
CA SER A 173 11.31 19.95 19.82
C SER A 173 10.63 19.16 20.94
N TYR A 174 9.45 18.59 20.67
CA TYR A 174 8.70 17.76 21.62
C TYR A 174 9.33 16.40 21.87
N VAL A 175 9.84 15.75 20.81
CA VAL A 175 10.57 14.49 20.93
C VAL A 175 11.92 14.69 21.64
N GLU A 176 12.64 15.76 21.34
CA GLU A 176 13.93 16.07 21.98
C GLU A 176 13.76 16.39 23.48
N LYS A 177 12.70 17.10 23.87
CA LYS A 177 12.46 17.48 25.29
C LYS A 177 11.87 16.34 26.13
N GLY A 178 10.99 15.51 25.56
CA GLY A 178 10.12 14.60 26.30
C GLY A 178 10.17 13.14 25.87
N GLY A 179 10.93 12.83 24.81
CA GLY A 179 10.97 11.51 24.18
C GLY A 179 9.74 11.23 23.31
N SER A 180 9.69 10.02 22.72
CA SER A 180 8.62 9.58 21.83
C SER A 180 7.46 8.97 22.62
N THR A 181 6.30 9.63 22.64
CA THR A 181 5.08 9.12 23.30
C THR A 181 4.58 7.80 22.70
N PRO A 182 4.55 7.61 21.36
CA PRO A 182 4.15 6.34 20.76
C PRO A 182 5.00 5.16 21.23
N HIS A 183 6.33 5.33 21.30
CA HIS A 183 7.23 4.29 21.79
C HIS A 183 6.97 3.96 23.27
N ARG A 184 6.66 4.98 24.09
CA ARG A 184 6.31 4.77 25.50
C ARG A 184 5.00 4.02 25.67
N ARG A 185 3.97 4.31 24.86
CA ARG A 185 2.69 3.56 24.86
C ARG A 185 2.90 2.10 24.48
N LEU A 186 3.65 1.85 23.40
CA LEU A 186 3.95 0.50 22.93
C LEU A 186 4.78 -0.30 23.94
N ALA A 187 5.77 0.33 24.58
CA ALA A 187 6.54 -0.29 25.64
C ALA A 187 5.65 -0.69 26.82
N ARG A 188 4.74 0.20 27.29
CA ARG A 188 3.83 -0.16 28.38
C ARG A 188 2.89 -1.29 28.01
N SER A 189 2.21 -1.22 26.87
CA SER A 189 1.27 -2.28 26.50
C SER A 189 1.95 -3.65 26.40
N ARG A 190 3.21 -3.69 25.97
CA ARG A 190 4.04 -4.90 25.98
C ARG A 190 4.44 -5.33 27.39
N PHE A 191 4.82 -4.41 28.27
CA PHE A 191 5.11 -4.73 29.66
C PHE A 191 3.87 -5.24 30.40
N GLU A 192 2.73 -4.57 30.29
CA GLU A 192 1.46 -4.99 30.89
C GLU A 192 1.01 -6.37 30.39
N GLY A 193 1.14 -6.62 29.07
CA GLY A 193 0.95 -7.95 28.48
C GLY A 193 1.92 -9.01 29.04
N SER A 194 3.16 -8.64 29.34
CA SER A 194 4.13 -9.57 29.96
C SER A 194 3.85 -9.81 31.44
N LEU A 195 3.41 -8.79 32.20
CA LEU A 195 3.08 -8.91 33.62
C LEU A 195 1.81 -9.75 33.82
N SER A 196 0.80 -9.59 32.97
CA SER A 196 -0.42 -10.41 33.00
C SER A 196 -0.16 -11.90 32.71
N VAL A 197 0.87 -12.23 31.92
CA VAL A 197 1.33 -13.62 31.70
C VAL A 197 2.10 -14.17 32.92
N LEU A 198 2.75 -13.31 33.71
CA LEU A 198 3.41 -13.67 34.96
C LEU A 198 2.45 -13.71 36.17
N GLY A 199 1.16 -13.43 35.96
CA GLY A 199 0.08 -13.40 36.97
C GLY A 199 -0.26 -14.75 37.63
N GLU A 200 0.48 -15.82 37.35
CA GLU A 200 0.44 -17.07 38.15
C GLU A 200 1.53 -17.13 39.25
N CYS A 201 2.39 -16.10 39.39
CA CYS A 201 3.47 -16.04 40.39
C CYS A 201 3.36 -14.85 41.36
N GLU A 202 2.14 -14.49 41.78
CA GLU A 202 1.87 -13.45 42.79
C GLU A 202 2.15 -13.88 44.25
N LYS A 203 3.28 -14.55 44.51
CA LYS A 203 3.72 -14.86 45.88
C LYS A 203 5.23 -14.75 46.07
N CYS A 204 5.83 -13.60 45.75
CA CYS A 204 7.16 -13.23 46.24
C CYS A 204 7.42 -11.73 46.04
N LEU A 205 6.88 -10.87 46.91
CA LEU A 205 7.47 -9.54 47.12
C LEU A 205 7.80 -9.40 48.61
N PRO A 206 9.09 -9.26 48.99
CA PRO A 206 9.47 -8.97 50.36
C PRO A 206 9.16 -7.52 50.71
N GLU A 207 8.95 -7.30 52.00
CA GLU A 207 8.42 -6.10 52.65
C GLU A 207 9.15 -4.79 52.28
N GLN A 208 8.35 -3.82 51.83
CA GLN A 208 8.41 -2.39 52.12
C GLN A 208 9.80 -1.74 52.32
N HIS A 209 10.27 -1.05 51.28
CA HIS A 209 10.92 0.25 51.44
C HIS A 209 10.06 1.28 50.70
N GLN A 210 9.14 1.92 51.42
CA GLN A 210 8.44 3.11 50.92
C GLN A 210 9.44 4.27 50.90
N VAL A 211 10.08 4.48 49.76
CA VAL A 211 10.79 5.73 49.49
C VAL A 211 9.72 6.78 49.19
N GLU A 212 9.63 7.82 50.02
CA GLU A 212 8.79 9.00 49.74
C GLU A 212 9.36 9.72 48.50
N ILE A 213 8.86 9.33 47.33
CA ILE A 213 9.05 10.08 46.09
C ILE A 213 8.21 11.34 46.24
N SER A 214 8.82 12.54 46.14
CA SER A 214 8.08 13.80 46.21
C SER A 214 6.95 13.79 45.18
N GLU A 215 5.77 14.30 45.53
CA GLU A 215 4.56 14.23 44.69
C GLU A 215 4.81 14.79 43.26
N SER A 216 5.71 15.78 43.14
CA SER A 216 6.21 16.36 41.89
C SER A 216 7.10 15.41 41.06
N LEU A 217 7.97 14.63 41.72
CA LEU A 217 8.81 13.63 41.06
C LEU A 217 7.97 12.39 40.71
N GLY A 218 7.00 12.04 41.55
CA GLY A 218 6.05 10.96 41.31
C GLY A 218 5.09 11.26 40.15
N THR A 219 4.65 12.51 40.00
CA THR A 219 3.88 12.96 38.82
C THR A 219 4.75 13.08 37.58
N PHE A 220 6.01 13.51 37.68
CA PHE A 220 6.93 13.56 36.54
C PHE A 220 7.31 12.16 36.04
N ILE A 221 7.71 11.26 36.96
CA ILE A 221 7.96 9.84 36.68
C ILE A 221 6.66 9.18 36.20
N GLY A 222 5.52 9.51 36.82
CA GLY A 222 4.19 9.06 36.40
C GLY A 222 3.84 9.49 34.97
N ALA A 223 4.08 10.73 34.56
CA ALA A 223 3.79 11.23 33.21
C ALA A 223 4.81 10.76 32.15
N THR A 224 6.04 10.47 32.57
CA THR A 224 7.09 9.94 31.69
C THR A 224 6.98 8.43 31.51
N VAL A 225 6.65 7.68 32.57
CA VAL A 225 6.45 6.21 32.57
C VAL A 225 5.00 5.83 32.22
N SER A 226 4.04 6.75 32.40
CA SER A 226 2.61 6.64 32.10
C SER A 226 2.06 7.84 31.30
N PRO A 227 2.16 7.88 29.95
CA PRO A 227 1.45 8.89 29.19
C PRO A 227 -0.05 8.75 29.41
N ALA A 228 -0.69 9.91 29.48
CA ALA A 228 -2.13 10.05 29.58
C ALA A 228 -2.83 9.32 28.42
N GLU A 229 -4.06 8.88 28.63
CA GLU A 229 -4.92 8.30 27.58
C GLU A 229 -5.15 9.28 26.43
N THR A 230 -4.95 10.58 26.64
CA THR A 230 -5.12 11.63 25.64
C THR A 230 -3.92 11.74 24.70
N THR A 231 -4.14 12.25 23.48
CA THR A 231 -3.07 12.55 22.51
C THR A 231 -2.05 13.54 23.10
N ALA A 232 -0.76 13.18 23.08
CA ALA A 232 0.33 14.06 23.53
C ALA A 232 0.70 15.12 22.48
N ASP A 233 1.51 16.12 22.87
CA ASP A 233 1.91 17.22 21.97
C ASP A 233 2.70 16.72 20.75
N ASP A 234 3.61 15.76 20.93
CA ASP A 234 4.37 15.13 19.83
C ASP A 234 3.44 14.34 18.89
N GLU A 235 2.52 13.55 19.45
CA GLU A 235 1.50 12.84 18.66
C GLU A 235 0.63 13.83 17.87
N ARG A 236 0.24 14.95 18.48
CA ARG A 236 -0.57 15.99 17.83
C ARG A 236 0.17 16.66 16.66
N SER A 237 1.42 17.07 16.84
CA SER A 237 2.23 17.65 15.76
C SER A 237 2.47 16.64 14.63
N LEU A 238 2.63 15.35 14.97
CA LEU A 238 2.73 14.28 13.98
C LEU A 238 1.44 14.10 13.17
N ILE A 239 0.28 14.11 13.82
CA ILE A 239 -1.01 14.00 13.11
C ILE A 239 -1.22 15.23 12.19
N LEU A 240 -0.84 16.42 12.66
CA LEU A 240 -0.94 17.66 11.88
C LEU A 240 -0.06 17.64 10.64
N LEU A 241 1.24 17.29 10.78
CA LEU A 241 2.13 17.21 9.62
C LEU A 241 1.66 16.14 8.62
N LEU A 242 1.14 14.99 9.08
CA LEU A 242 0.62 13.93 8.20
C LEU A 242 -0.68 14.37 7.51
N THR A 243 -1.53 15.13 8.21
CA THR A 243 -2.73 15.74 7.62
C THR A 243 -2.33 16.75 6.52
N THR A 244 -1.29 17.54 6.74
CA THR A 244 -0.72 18.48 5.76
C THR A 244 -0.16 17.74 4.53
N ILE A 245 0.55 16.63 4.73
CA ILE A 245 1.00 15.76 3.63
C ILE A 245 -0.19 15.22 2.84
N SER A 246 -1.23 14.75 3.51
CA SER A 246 -2.44 14.25 2.87
C SER A 246 -3.16 15.34 2.07
N GLU A 247 -3.26 16.56 2.59
CA GLU A 247 -3.79 17.71 1.83
C GLU A 247 -2.97 17.96 0.56
N GLY A 248 -1.65 17.87 0.65
CA GLY A 248 -0.74 17.90 -0.51
C GLY A 248 -1.00 16.77 -1.52
N CYS A 249 -1.24 15.54 -1.05
CA CYS A 249 -1.60 14.39 -1.90
C CYS A 249 -2.91 14.62 -2.65
N ILE A 250 -3.93 15.13 -1.95
CA ILE A 250 -5.24 15.46 -2.54
C ILE A 250 -5.08 16.53 -3.61
N ASN A 251 -4.31 17.59 -3.34
CA ASN A 251 -4.01 18.63 -4.30
C ASN A 251 -3.24 18.10 -5.54
N ALA A 252 -2.46 17.04 -5.37
CA ALA A 252 -1.77 16.35 -6.46
C ALA A 252 -2.69 15.41 -7.27
N GLY A 253 -3.88 15.10 -6.76
CA GLY A 253 -4.79 14.11 -7.32
C GLY A 253 -4.47 12.65 -6.95
N ASN A 254 -3.59 12.41 -5.98
CA ASN A 254 -3.24 11.05 -5.52
C ASN A 254 -4.03 10.68 -4.25
N TYR A 255 -5.31 10.33 -4.45
CA TYR A 255 -6.25 10.12 -3.35
C TYR A 255 -6.03 8.83 -2.55
N SER A 256 -5.44 7.79 -3.16
CA SER A 256 -5.15 6.53 -2.46
C SER A 256 -4.05 6.73 -1.41
N ASP A 257 -3.00 7.46 -1.77
CA ASP A 257 -1.91 7.78 -0.85
C ASP A 257 -2.39 8.73 0.26
N ALA A 258 -3.24 9.72 -0.07
CA ALA A 258 -3.85 10.59 0.92
C ALA A 258 -4.64 9.80 1.98
N ALA A 259 -5.50 8.88 1.54
CA ALA A 259 -6.26 8.02 2.45
C ALA A 259 -5.35 7.12 3.30
N SER A 260 -4.27 6.60 2.72
CA SER A 260 -3.30 5.74 3.43
C SER A 260 -2.54 6.52 4.50
N VAL A 261 -2.04 7.72 4.18
CA VAL A 261 -1.34 8.60 5.14
C VAL A 261 -2.27 8.97 6.31
N LEU A 262 -3.53 9.27 6.04
CA LEU A 262 -4.51 9.56 7.08
C LEU A 262 -4.87 8.34 7.94
N ALA A 263 -4.93 7.15 7.34
CA ALA A 263 -5.18 5.90 8.07
C ALA A 263 -4.01 5.60 9.04
N ASP A 264 -2.77 5.80 8.61
CA ASP A 264 -1.60 5.66 9.47
C ASP A 264 -1.60 6.75 10.56
N ALA A 265 -1.98 8.00 10.24
CA ALA A 265 -2.09 9.09 11.20
C ALA A 265 -3.14 8.83 12.29
N LEU A 266 -4.26 8.17 11.94
CA LEU A 266 -5.33 7.82 12.88
C LEU A 266 -4.81 6.96 14.06
N MET A 267 -3.76 6.17 13.86
CA MET A 267 -3.19 5.32 14.91
C MET A 267 -2.54 6.12 16.05
N PHE A 268 -2.26 7.40 15.84
CA PHE A 268 -1.62 8.28 16.84
C PHE A 268 -2.62 9.19 17.57
N CYS A 269 -3.90 9.21 17.16
CA CYS A 269 -4.91 10.03 17.83
C CYS A 269 -5.68 9.24 18.88
N HIS A 270 -5.59 9.68 20.13
CA HIS A 270 -6.30 9.10 21.27
C HIS A 270 -7.33 10.05 21.91
N ASP A 271 -7.38 11.29 21.43
CA ASP A 271 -8.37 12.31 21.78
C ASP A 271 -9.58 12.27 20.81
N PRO A 272 -10.82 12.43 21.31
CA PRO A 272 -12.03 12.31 20.51
C PRO A 272 -12.16 13.39 19.41
N ASP A 273 -11.73 14.64 19.65
CA ASP A 273 -11.74 15.70 18.63
C ASP A 273 -10.76 15.36 17.50
N SER A 274 -9.59 14.84 17.84
CA SER A 274 -8.55 14.44 16.88
C SER A 274 -8.99 13.21 16.07
N GLN A 275 -9.62 12.23 16.72
CA GLN A 275 -10.21 11.06 16.05
C GLN A 275 -11.33 11.47 15.10
N ALA A 276 -12.28 12.28 15.56
CA ALA A 276 -13.39 12.74 14.72
C ALA A 276 -12.89 13.52 13.49
N THR A 277 -11.88 14.38 13.68
CA THR A 277 -11.26 15.14 12.60
C THR A 277 -10.57 14.22 11.59
N THR A 278 -9.80 13.24 12.08
CA THR A 278 -9.06 12.31 11.23
C THR A 278 -10.01 11.39 10.47
N HIS A 279 -11.03 10.84 11.12
CA HIS A 279 -12.10 10.06 10.46
C HIS A 279 -12.83 10.88 9.39
N ALA A 280 -13.19 12.13 9.67
CA ALA A 280 -13.81 12.99 8.65
C ALA A 280 -12.88 13.21 7.43
N ASN A 281 -11.58 13.44 7.67
CA ASN A 281 -10.60 13.59 6.60
C ASN A 281 -10.42 12.29 5.79
N ILE A 282 -10.36 11.12 6.44
CA ILE A 282 -10.31 9.82 5.77
C ILE A 282 -11.57 9.62 4.94
N SER A 283 -12.75 9.97 5.47
CA SER A 283 -14.01 9.86 4.75
C SER A 283 -13.97 10.62 3.43
N PHE A 284 -13.50 11.88 3.43
CA PHE A 284 -13.34 12.66 2.19
C PHE A 284 -12.28 12.09 1.26
N ALA A 285 -11.11 11.66 1.77
CA ALA A 285 -10.08 11.04 0.94
C ALA A 285 -10.60 9.76 0.26
N SER A 286 -11.33 8.92 0.99
CA SER A 286 -11.98 7.71 0.48
C SER A 286 -13.07 8.03 -0.54
N LEU A 287 -13.88 9.08 -0.34
CA LEU A 287 -14.85 9.54 -1.35
C LEU A 287 -14.16 9.91 -2.67
N LEU A 288 -13.08 10.69 -2.60
CA LEU A 288 -12.31 11.08 -3.78
C LEU A 288 -11.64 9.88 -4.46
N ASN A 289 -11.18 8.89 -3.68
CA ASN A 289 -10.62 7.63 -4.17
C ASN A 289 -11.70 6.59 -4.62
N ALA A 290 -12.97 6.96 -4.45
CA ALA A 290 -14.14 6.12 -4.68
C ALA A 290 -14.13 4.77 -3.92
N ASP A 291 -13.60 4.79 -2.70
CA ASP A 291 -13.83 3.78 -1.68
C ASP A 291 -15.04 4.18 -0.83
N PHE A 292 -16.23 3.94 -1.38
CA PHE A 292 -17.48 4.37 -0.74
C PHE A 292 -17.75 3.65 0.57
N LYS A 293 -17.28 2.41 0.73
CA LYS A 293 -17.43 1.65 1.97
C LYS A 293 -16.57 2.24 3.08
N GLY A 294 -15.28 2.51 2.79
CA GLY A 294 -14.40 3.19 3.72
C GLY A 294 -14.88 4.60 4.06
N ALA A 295 -15.40 5.33 3.07
CA ALA A 295 -15.96 6.66 3.27
C ALA A 295 -17.17 6.65 4.22
N GLU A 296 -18.13 5.75 4.00
CA GLU A 296 -19.29 5.57 4.86
C GLU A 296 -18.89 5.19 6.29
N TYR A 297 -17.98 4.22 6.44
CA TYR A 297 -17.46 3.80 7.75
C TYR A 297 -16.86 4.98 8.52
N ASN A 298 -15.90 5.70 7.94
CA ASN A 298 -15.26 6.79 8.64
C ASN A 298 -16.21 7.99 8.86
N GLY A 299 -17.16 8.22 7.96
CA GLY A 299 -18.17 9.26 8.11
C GLY A 299 -19.08 9.01 9.32
N ARG A 300 -19.54 7.77 9.50
CA ARG A 300 -20.36 7.40 10.67
C ARG A 300 -19.54 7.35 11.96
N GLU A 301 -18.29 6.90 11.95
CA GLU A 301 -17.44 6.92 13.16
C GLU A 301 -17.24 8.37 13.65
N ALA A 302 -16.96 9.31 12.73
CA ALA A 302 -16.89 10.72 13.08
C ALA A 302 -18.23 11.27 13.64
N ALA A 303 -19.38 10.81 13.14
CA ALA A 303 -20.68 11.18 13.68
C ALA A 303 -20.96 10.57 15.06
N LEU A 304 -20.57 9.32 15.30
CA LEU A 304 -20.75 8.61 16.57
C LEU A 304 -19.90 9.20 17.70
N LEU A 305 -18.78 9.85 17.36
CA LEU A 305 -17.93 10.56 18.32
C LEU A 305 -18.55 11.86 18.86
N GLN A 306 -19.65 12.36 18.26
CA GLN A 306 -20.26 13.63 18.63
C GLN A 306 -20.52 13.84 20.14
N PRO A 307 -20.99 12.86 20.93
CA PRO A 307 -21.27 13.09 22.35
C PRO A 307 -20.03 13.44 23.19
N GLN A 308 -18.84 13.07 22.72
CA GLN A 308 -17.57 13.21 23.45
C GLN A 308 -16.69 14.34 22.90
N VAL A 309 -17.09 14.94 21.78
CA VAL A 309 -16.33 15.95 21.03
C VAL A 309 -16.75 17.36 21.46
N LYS A 310 -15.86 18.34 21.33
CA LYS A 310 -16.18 19.73 21.68
C LYS A 310 -17.26 20.27 20.74
N PRO A 311 -18.27 21.02 21.26
CA PRO A 311 -19.33 21.59 20.43
C PRO A 311 -18.85 22.55 19.33
N THR A 312 -17.66 23.14 19.48
CA THR A 312 -17.06 24.04 18.49
C THR A 312 -16.53 23.28 17.26
N SER A 313 -16.27 21.98 17.37
CA SER A 313 -15.73 21.22 16.26
C SER A 313 -16.79 20.98 15.18
N THR A 314 -16.39 21.12 13.93
CA THR A 314 -17.24 20.78 12.77
C THR A 314 -16.93 19.39 12.21
N ALA A 315 -16.07 18.62 12.89
CA ALA A 315 -15.60 17.31 12.42
C ALA A 315 -16.74 16.31 12.26
N CYS A 316 -17.64 16.25 13.24
CA CYS A 316 -18.80 15.37 13.20
C CYS A 316 -19.78 15.77 12.08
N ALA A 317 -20.03 17.07 11.87
CA ALA A 317 -20.83 17.56 10.75
C ALA A 317 -20.21 17.18 9.40
N ARG A 318 -18.88 17.28 9.26
CA ARG A 318 -18.14 16.78 8.09
C ARG A 318 -18.27 15.26 7.93
N GLY A 319 -18.30 14.51 9.03
CA GLY A 319 -18.59 13.06 9.04
C GLY A 319 -19.97 12.73 8.45
N TYR A 320 -21.02 13.45 8.87
CA TYR A 320 -22.38 13.33 8.29
C TYR A 320 -22.40 13.64 6.80
N VAL A 321 -21.69 14.70 6.35
CA VAL A 321 -21.54 15.02 4.93
C VAL A 321 -20.87 13.86 4.19
N GLY A 322 -19.78 13.32 4.72
CA GLY A 322 -19.06 12.19 4.13
C GLY A 322 -19.91 10.93 4.01
N TRP A 323 -20.68 10.61 5.06
CA TRP A 323 -21.58 9.47 5.09
C TRP A 323 -22.75 9.61 4.11
N ALA A 324 -23.44 10.76 4.10
CA ALA A 324 -24.52 11.02 3.16
C ALA A 324 -24.04 11.06 1.71
N ALA A 325 -22.85 11.62 1.45
CA ALA A 325 -22.25 11.61 0.12
C ALA A 325 -21.88 10.18 -0.33
N ALA A 326 -21.34 9.34 0.56
CA ALA A 326 -21.05 7.94 0.26
C ALA A 326 -22.34 7.18 -0.11
N ALA A 327 -23.41 7.36 0.66
CA ALA A 327 -24.72 6.78 0.35
C ALA A 327 -25.27 7.28 -1.00
N ALA A 328 -25.09 8.57 -1.32
CA ALA A 328 -25.50 9.12 -2.60
C ALA A 328 -24.70 8.55 -3.78
N TYR A 329 -23.39 8.32 -3.63
CA TYR A 329 -22.56 7.67 -4.65
C TYR A 329 -22.83 6.16 -4.80
N GLN A 330 -23.41 5.53 -3.77
CA GLN A 330 -23.97 4.17 -3.86
C GLN A 330 -25.42 4.16 -4.38
N ASP A 331 -25.92 5.29 -4.91
CA ASP A 331 -27.29 5.47 -5.42
C ASP A 331 -28.43 5.23 -4.39
N ASP A 332 -28.12 5.34 -3.10
CA ASP A 332 -29.08 5.24 -2.00
C ASP A 332 -29.63 6.63 -1.59
N PHE A 333 -30.31 7.33 -2.51
CA PHE A 333 -30.79 8.70 -2.28
C PHE A 333 -31.69 8.88 -1.05
N GLU A 334 -32.61 7.94 -0.79
CA GLU A 334 -33.47 7.96 0.41
C GLU A 334 -32.64 7.93 1.71
N LYS A 335 -31.58 7.12 1.72
CA LYS A 335 -30.69 6.98 2.87
C LYS A 335 -29.87 8.26 3.05
N ALA A 336 -29.32 8.80 1.95
CA ALA A 336 -28.56 10.04 1.96
C ALA A 336 -29.39 11.22 2.49
N GLU A 337 -30.68 11.33 2.09
CA GLU A 337 -31.59 12.36 2.60
C GLU A 337 -31.91 12.18 4.09
N ALA A 338 -32.12 10.95 4.54
CA ALA A 338 -32.33 10.69 5.97
C ALA A 338 -31.11 11.09 6.80
N ILE A 339 -29.91 10.75 6.33
CA ILE A 339 -28.64 11.08 7.02
C ILE A 339 -28.40 12.60 7.04
N VAL A 340 -28.57 13.30 5.91
CA VAL A 340 -28.35 14.75 5.88
C VAL A 340 -29.39 15.50 6.71
N LYS A 341 -30.64 15.01 6.74
CA LYS A 341 -31.69 15.58 7.59
C LYS A 341 -31.37 15.41 9.07
N ASP A 342 -30.91 14.23 9.49
CA ASP A 342 -30.43 13.98 10.85
C ASP A 342 -29.28 14.93 11.20
N GLY A 343 -28.27 15.02 10.32
CA GLY A 343 -27.16 15.95 10.48
C GLY A 343 -27.58 17.41 10.59
N LEU A 344 -28.54 17.88 9.78
CA LEU A 344 -29.08 19.25 9.85
C LEU A 344 -29.87 19.52 11.13
N THR A 345 -30.56 18.51 11.67
CA THR A 345 -31.24 18.65 12.97
C THR A 345 -30.24 18.77 14.12
N LEU A 346 -29.06 18.15 13.99
CA LEU A 346 -28.02 18.17 15.00
C LEU A 346 -27.12 19.41 14.91
N TYR A 347 -26.77 19.87 13.69
CA TYR A 347 -25.95 21.05 13.43
C TYR A 347 -26.72 22.07 12.59
N VAL A 348 -27.50 22.90 13.27
CA VAL A 348 -28.30 23.96 12.64
C VAL A 348 -27.36 25.01 12.02
N GLY A 349 -27.54 25.30 10.73
CA GLY A 349 -26.78 26.35 10.02
C GLY A 349 -25.40 25.92 9.52
N ASN A 350 -25.09 24.62 9.45
CA ASN A 350 -23.82 24.16 8.86
C ASN A 350 -23.87 24.23 7.32
N GLU A 351 -23.03 25.10 6.74
CA GLU A 351 -22.98 25.35 5.29
C GLU A 351 -22.73 24.09 4.45
N HIS A 352 -21.89 23.16 4.91
CA HIS A 352 -21.57 21.96 4.13
C HIS A 352 -22.75 21.00 4.05
N LEU A 353 -23.50 20.83 5.15
CA LEU A 353 -24.71 20.01 5.18
C LEU A 353 -25.83 20.62 4.34
N GLU A 354 -26.01 21.94 4.41
CA GLU A 354 -27.01 22.65 3.59
C GLU A 354 -26.70 22.53 2.09
N LYS A 355 -25.44 22.71 1.69
CA LYS A 355 -25.01 22.51 0.30
C LYS A 355 -25.25 21.08 -0.19
N LEU A 356 -24.96 20.08 0.65
CA LEU A 356 -25.22 18.68 0.30
C LEU A 356 -26.72 18.40 0.20
N ALA A 357 -27.52 18.88 1.14
CA ALA A 357 -28.98 18.74 1.12
C ALA A 357 -29.58 19.37 -0.14
N ASN A 358 -29.15 20.57 -0.53
CA ASN A 358 -29.58 21.23 -1.76
C ASN A 358 -29.20 20.41 -3.01
N LYS A 359 -28.01 19.79 -3.01
CA LYS A 359 -27.59 18.95 -4.12
C LYS A 359 -28.42 17.65 -4.21
N LEU A 360 -28.72 17.03 -3.08
CA LEU A 360 -29.59 15.84 -3.01
C LEU A 360 -31.01 16.18 -3.44
N GLN A 361 -31.54 17.32 -3.01
CA GLN A 361 -32.86 17.82 -3.42
C GLN A 361 -32.95 18.01 -4.94
N ALA A 362 -31.93 18.62 -5.57
CA ALA A 362 -31.88 18.76 -7.03
C ALA A 362 -31.91 17.40 -7.75
N LEU A 363 -31.16 16.42 -7.24
CA LEU A 363 -31.20 15.04 -7.78
C LEU A 363 -32.56 14.38 -7.55
N ARG A 364 -33.19 14.66 -6.40
CA ARG A 364 -34.52 14.13 -6.05
C ARG A 364 -35.64 14.70 -6.89
N GLU A 365 -35.53 15.93 -7.37
CA GLU A 365 -36.51 16.54 -8.26
C GLU A 365 -36.47 15.90 -9.66
N GLU A 366 -35.28 15.55 -10.14
CA GLU A 366 -35.08 14.93 -11.45
C GLU A 366 -35.36 13.41 -11.42
N GLN A 367 -34.94 12.70 -10.38
CA GLN A 367 -35.03 11.24 -10.29
C GLN A 367 -36.43 10.67 -10.60
N PRO A 368 -37.53 11.08 -9.94
CA PRO A 368 -38.85 10.49 -10.16
C PRO A 368 -39.43 10.83 -11.53
N SER A 369 -38.96 11.90 -12.16
CA SER A 369 -39.40 12.31 -13.50
C SER A 369 -38.87 11.37 -14.60
N VAL A 370 -37.68 10.81 -14.40
CA VAL A 370 -37.04 9.86 -15.33
C VAL A 370 -37.39 8.42 -14.97
N TYR A 371 -37.20 8.07 -13.69
CA TYR A 371 -37.50 6.74 -13.18
C TYR A 371 -37.73 6.82 -11.67
N LYS A 372 -38.96 6.49 -11.24
CA LYS A 372 -39.48 6.66 -9.86
C LYS A 372 -38.45 6.40 -8.73
N GLN A 373 -37.57 5.42 -8.89
CA GLN A 373 -36.44 5.18 -8.00
C GLN A 373 -35.29 4.48 -8.76
N VAL A 374 -34.02 4.74 -8.42
CA VAL A 374 -32.90 3.99 -9.00
C VAL A 374 -33.09 2.47 -8.80
N PRO A 375 -33.13 1.68 -9.89
CA PRO A 375 -33.31 0.23 -9.83
C PRO A 375 -32.25 -0.43 -8.95
N ARG A 376 -32.67 -1.39 -8.12
CA ARG A 376 -31.78 -2.07 -7.16
C ARG A 376 -30.60 -2.77 -7.82
N SER A 377 -30.78 -3.34 -9.01
CA SER A 377 -29.73 -4.02 -9.77
C SER A 377 -28.76 -3.08 -10.50
N LEU A 378 -29.04 -1.77 -10.52
CA LEU A 378 -28.22 -0.76 -11.19
C LEU A 378 -27.50 0.17 -10.21
N ARG A 379 -27.71 0.02 -8.91
CA ARG A 379 -26.98 0.79 -7.91
C ARG A 379 -25.49 0.45 -7.99
N GLU A 380 -24.65 1.43 -7.65
CA GLU A 380 -23.18 1.32 -7.62
C GLU A 380 -22.53 0.84 -8.94
N SER A 381 -23.28 0.81 -10.04
CA SER A 381 -22.84 0.26 -11.32
C SER A 381 -22.18 1.32 -12.22
N ARG A 382 -22.60 2.58 -12.09
CA ARG A 382 -22.06 3.69 -12.86
C ARG A 382 -20.80 4.24 -12.19
N SER A 383 -19.74 4.43 -12.98
CA SER A 383 -18.56 5.16 -12.52
C SER A 383 -18.83 6.67 -12.54
N HIS A 384 -18.57 7.34 -11.41
CA HIS A 384 -18.81 8.77 -11.24
C HIS A 384 -17.51 9.60 -11.14
N LEU A 385 -16.39 8.99 -10.77
CA LEU A 385 -15.14 9.70 -10.47
C LEU A 385 -13.98 9.31 -11.39
N PRO A 386 -13.07 10.25 -11.72
CA PRO A 386 -11.87 9.97 -12.51
C PRO A 386 -10.86 9.06 -11.77
N SER A 387 -10.94 8.97 -10.44
CA SER A 387 -10.13 8.03 -9.64
C SER A 387 -10.44 6.57 -9.98
N GLN A 388 -11.70 6.23 -10.22
CA GLN A 388 -12.10 4.89 -10.68
C GLN A 388 -11.65 4.63 -12.12
N GLN A 389 -11.74 5.65 -12.99
CA GLN A 389 -11.36 5.53 -14.39
C GLN A 389 -9.85 5.31 -14.56
N SER A 390 -9.02 6.05 -13.83
CA SER A 390 -7.56 5.86 -13.81
C SER A 390 -7.16 4.50 -13.24
N ARG A 391 -7.84 4.04 -12.18
CA ARG A 391 -7.66 2.67 -11.65
C ARG A 391 -8.06 1.61 -12.69
N GLY A 392 -9.20 1.78 -13.36
CA GLY A 392 -9.64 0.90 -14.43
C GLY A 392 -8.69 0.89 -15.64
N LEU A 393 -8.06 2.01 -15.97
CA LEU A 393 -7.03 2.08 -17.00
C LEU A 393 -5.76 1.30 -16.60
N LEU A 394 -5.36 1.37 -15.33
CA LEU A 394 -4.15 0.73 -14.82
C LEU A 394 -4.32 -0.78 -14.63
N SER A 395 -5.46 -1.23 -14.09
CA SER A 395 -5.68 -2.62 -13.66
C SER A 395 -6.86 -3.31 -14.36
N GLY A 396 -7.39 -2.73 -15.44
CA GLY A 396 -8.49 -3.31 -16.20
C GLY A 396 -8.07 -4.50 -17.06
N SER A 397 -9.06 -5.27 -17.51
CA SER A 397 -8.84 -6.38 -18.44
C SER A 397 -8.63 -5.87 -19.87
N GLY A 398 -7.48 -6.19 -20.44
CA GLY A 398 -7.09 -5.79 -21.78
C GLY A 398 -7.61 -6.74 -22.86
N LYS A 399 -7.57 -6.29 -24.12
CA LYS A 399 -7.78 -7.17 -25.27
C LYS A 399 -6.53 -8.03 -25.47
N GLY A 400 -6.63 -9.31 -25.14
CA GLY A 400 -5.58 -10.33 -25.37
C GLY A 400 -4.64 -10.62 -24.19
N PHE A 401 -4.59 -9.78 -23.15
CA PHE A 401 -3.80 -10.01 -21.94
C PHE A 401 -4.49 -9.43 -20.71
N SER A 402 -4.10 -9.86 -19.51
CA SER A 402 -4.71 -9.47 -18.23
C SER A 402 -6.24 -9.70 -18.18
N ASN A 403 -6.72 -10.68 -18.96
CA ASN A 403 -8.10 -11.13 -18.96
C ASN A 403 -8.17 -12.62 -18.61
N GLU A 404 -9.38 -13.14 -18.43
CA GLU A 404 -9.68 -14.51 -18.06
C GLU A 404 -9.28 -15.58 -19.11
N PHE A 405 -8.89 -15.16 -20.32
CA PHE A 405 -8.51 -16.04 -21.43
C PHE A 405 -6.99 -16.18 -21.62
N ASP A 406 -6.18 -15.31 -21.01
CA ASP A 406 -4.71 -15.35 -21.08
C ASP A 406 -4.11 -16.23 -19.96
N TRP A 407 -4.05 -15.68 -18.74
CA TRP A 407 -3.60 -16.38 -17.53
C TRP A 407 -4.62 -16.17 -16.40
N VAL A 408 -4.86 -17.23 -15.65
CA VAL A 408 -5.71 -17.20 -14.45
C VAL A 408 -4.86 -17.39 -13.20
N GLU A 409 -5.17 -16.63 -12.15
CA GLU A 409 -4.51 -16.74 -10.86
C GLU A 409 -5.23 -17.78 -9.98
N PHE A 410 -4.48 -18.76 -9.47
CA PHE A 410 -5.00 -19.73 -8.52
C PHE A 410 -3.99 -19.98 -7.40
N LYS A 411 -4.30 -19.46 -6.20
CA LYS A 411 -3.43 -19.55 -5.01
C LYS A 411 -2.00 -19.10 -5.34
N ASN A 412 -1.87 -17.85 -5.79
CA ASN A 412 -0.62 -17.16 -6.12
C ASN A 412 0.21 -17.82 -7.24
N LYS A 413 -0.40 -18.67 -8.07
CA LYS A 413 0.22 -19.29 -9.24
C LYS A 413 -0.56 -18.95 -10.50
N LEU A 414 0.16 -18.75 -11.59
CA LEU A 414 -0.43 -18.50 -12.91
C LEU A 414 -0.69 -19.83 -13.62
N TYR A 415 -1.92 -20.04 -14.03
CA TYR A 415 -2.35 -21.17 -14.84
C TYR A 415 -2.83 -20.70 -16.22
N PRO A 416 -2.66 -21.51 -17.27
CA PRO A 416 -3.28 -21.20 -18.55
C PRO A 416 -4.80 -21.25 -18.41
N SER A 417 -5.54 -20.50 -19.23
CA SER A 417 -7.01 -20.47 -19.21
C SER A 417 -7.68 -21.87 -19.28
N LYS A 418 -7.03 -22.85 -19.93
CA LYS A 418 -7.52 -24.25 -19.96
C LYS A 418 -7.57 -24.91 -18.58
N MET A 419 -6.74 -24.49 -17.65
CA MET A 419 -6.60 -25.07 -16.30
C MET A 419 -7.18 -24.13 -15.23
N ASP A 420 -8.26 -23.40 -15.55
CA ASP A 420 -8.98 -22.59 -14.56
C ASP A 420 -9.90 -23.47 -13.70
N PRO A 421 -9.61 -23.67 -12.39
CA PRO A 421 -10.45 -24.50 -11.53
C PRO A 421 -11.85 -23.91 -11.29
N ARG A 422 -12.10 -22.65 -11.62
CA ARG A 422 -13.40 -22.00 -11.48
C ARG A 422 -14.27 -22.14 -12.73
N ASN A 423 -13.71 -22.67 -13.83
CA ASN A 423 -14.34 -22.65 -15.14
C ASN A 423 -14.22 -24.01 -15.88
N ASN A 424 -15.36 -24.54 -16.35
CA ASN A 424 -15.46 -25.79 -17.10
C ASN A 424 -16.00 -25.59 -18.53
N GLU A 425 -15.79 -24.42 -19.13
CA GLU A 425 -16.18 -24.04 -20.49
C GLU A 425 -15.49 -24.90 -21.55
N MET A 426 -15.97 -24.87 -22.80
CA MET A 426 -15.34 -25.58 -23.91
C MET A 426 -13.86 -25.20 -24.07
N GLY A 427 -12.98 -26.20 -24.02
CA GLY A 427 -11.52 -26.01 -24.06
C GLY A 427 -10.84 -26.15 -22.69
N SER A 428 -11.61 -26.13 -21.59
CA SER A 428 -11.13 -26.46 -20.25
C SER A 428 -10.75 -27.94 -20.13
N VAL A 429 -9.68 -28.23 -19.38
CA VAL A 429 -9.23 -29.59 -19.10
C VAL A 429 -10.24 -30.38 -18.28
N PHE A 430 -11.08 -29.69 -17.47
CA PHE A 430 -12.02 -30.34 -16.57
C PHE A 430 -13.15 -31.07 -17.30
N ARG A 431 -13.44 -30.71 -18.56
CA ARG A 431 -14.41 -31.44 -19.38
C ARG A 431 -13.87 -32.80 -19.88
N ARG A 432 -12.59 -33.11 -19.64
CA ARG A 432 -11.89 -34.33 -20.09
C ARG A 432 -11.55 -35.28 -18.94
N VAL A 433 -12.03 -35.01 -17.73
CA VAL A 433 -11.75 -35.80 -16.53
C VAL A 433 -12.37 -37.19 -16.63
N GLY A 434 -13.60 -37.27 -17.13
CA GLY A 434 -14.37 -38.50 -17.19
C GLY A 434 -14.85 -38.99 -15.82
N ASP A 435 -15.35 -40.22 -15.75
CA ASP A 435 -15.87 -40.84 -14.53
C ASP A 435 -14.79 -41.43 -13.61
N LEU A 436 -13.51 -41.32 -14.03
CA LEU A 436 -12.34 -41.77 -13.28
C LEU A 436 -12.40 -43.24 -12.80
N GLY A 437 -13.21 -44.07 -13.46
CA GLY A 437 -13.42 -45.48 -13.10
C GLY A 437 -14.15 -45.72 -11.78
N SER A 438 -14.85 -44.71 -11.23
CA SER A 438 -15.55 -44.82 -9.94
C SER A 438 -17.03 -45.18 -10.13
N PHE A 439 -17.83 -44.27 -10.70
CA PHE A 439 -19.24 -44.49 -11.01
C PHE A 439 -19.68 -43.49 -12.09
N ILE A 440 -20.81 -43.76 -12.74
CA ILE A 440 -21.35 -42.88 -13.79
C ILE A 440 -21.82 -41.56 -13.17
N SER A 441 -21.06 -40.49 -13.37
CA SER A 441 -21.31 -39.19 -12.74
C SER A 441 -22.35 -38.34 -13.47
N THR A 442 -22.54 -38.57 -14.77
CA THR A 442 -23.50 -37.83 -15.60
C THR A 442 -24.27 -38.75 -16.56
N SER A 443 -25.48 -38.33 -16.95
CA SER A 443 -26.34 -39.07 -17.89
C SER A 443 -25.98 -38.83 -19.37
N ARG A 444 -24.83 -38.21 -19.65
CA ARG A 444 -24.50 -37.78 -21.01
C ARG A 444 -23.89 -38.94 -21.80
N SER A 445 -24.51 -39.28 -22.92
CA SER A 445 -24.06 -40.36 -23.81
C SER A 445 -22.97 -39.96 -24.81
N MET A 446 -22.89 -38.67 -25.20
CA MET A 446 -21.98 -38.19 -26.26
C MET A 446 -20.73 -37.46 -25.74
N GLU A 447 -20.82 -36.77 -24.60
CA GLU A 447 -19.67 -36.18 -23.88
C GLU A 447 -19.98 -36.15 -22.37
N ARG A 448 -19.13 -36.57 -21.44
CA ARG A 448 -17.96 -37.44 -21.56
C ARG A 448 -17.90 -38.29 -20.29
N LEU A 449 -17.77 -39.60 -20.52
CA LEU A 449 -17.23 -40.61 -19.61
C LEU A 449 -15.72 -40.45 -19.47
#